data_AF-A0A355D9E9-F1
#
_entry.id   AF-A0A355D9E9-F1
#
_cell.length_a   1.000
_cell.length_b   1.000
_cell.length_c   1.000
_cell.angle_alpha   90.00
_cell.angle_beta   90.00
_cell.angle_gamma   90.00
#
_symmetry.space_group_name_H-M   'P 1'
#
loop_
_entity.id
_entity.type
_entity.pdbx_description
1 polymer ?
#
loop_
_entity_poly.entity_id
_entity_poly.type
_entity_poly.pdbx_seq_one_letter_code
_entity_poly.pdbx_strand_id
1 'polypeptide(L)'
;MNNSIKDIYLKYIRISKLNKYIKLESKEDFRNLFAKMKWVSSQCKPIVPFFISTIIINSALSLIGVNNAIISKSLIDAPISGKTSTVIQWLIVMATIMFGRMLISPITSFMSTRASTRLNRGMQSKLYKHLTYSEWIAQSKFHSVSLLTRITSDVGPISSTILGTIPSIISLLVTFIASFSTLIYFAPSVAIVAVIVGPILLLISRAFGRKPKKLYKEIQEEDIKYRSFIQESIQNLMIVKTFCMEKFNVDKLHLIQKKKYELAMRNTKLSVLSGMSMGFCSTIAYFSIFCWGALNISKGLGTYGTFTAMIQLYSNIQGPISGLANTFPALIGCISATERLMEIEEISLEDVNVPSIHESFKSPYIKFKNVSFSYREGNPVINNVTFNIAPGEIVALIGPSGEGKT
;
A
#
# COMPACT_ATOMS: atom_id res chain seq x y z
N MET A 1 6.96 37.74 -11.45
CA MET A 1 8.10 37.26 -10.64
C MET A 1 7.71 36.56 -9.32
N ASN A 2 6.43 36.53 -8.91
CA ASN A 2 6.02 35.99 -7.59
C ASN A 2 5.49 34.54 -7.56
N ASN A 3 5.30 33.88 -8.72
CA ASN A 3 4.78 32.50 -8.77
C ASN A 3 5.89 31.43 -8.67
N SER A 4 7.15 31.77 -8.94
CA SER A 4 8.27 30.83 -8.88
C SER A 4 8.66 30.46 -7.44
N ILE A 5 8.55 31.40 -6.49
CA ILE A 5 8.91 31.16 -5.07
C ILE A 5 7.84 30.31 -4.38
N LYS A 6 6.56 30.48 -4.72
CA LYS A 6 5.44 29.71 -4.17
C LYS A 6 5.47 28.24 -4.62
N ASP A 7 5.86 28.00 -5.87
CA ASP A 7 6.07 26.65 -6.40
C ASP A 7 7.33 25.98 -5.81
N ILE A 8 8.39 26.74 -5.55
CA ILE A 8 9.57 26.23 -4.84
C ILE A 8 9.23 25.88 -3.37
N TYR A 9 8.40 26.67 -2.70
CA TYR A 9 7.94 26.41 -1.32
C TYR A 9 7.03 25.17 -1.22
N LEU A 10 6.06 25.02 -2.12
CA LEU A 10 5.19 23.84 -2.17
C LEU A 10 5.97 22.57 -2.57
N LYS A 11 6.99 22.72 -3.42
CA LYS A 11 7.93 21.65 -3.77
C LYS A 11 8.81 21.28 -2.57
N TYR A 12 9.27 22.23 -1.75
CA TYR A 12 10.06 21.95 -0.54
C TYR A 12 9.25 21.23 0.56
N ILE A 13 7.99 21.62 0.76
CA ILE A 13 7.08 21.01 1.75
C ILE A 13 6.70 19.57 1.36
N ARG A 14 6.53 19.26 0.06
CA ARG A 14 6.32 17.87 -0.40
C ARG A 14 7.60 17.02 -0.41
N ILE A 15 8.77 17.63 -0.63
CA ILE A 15 10.08 16.95 -0.67
C ILE A 15 10.54 16.50 0.72
N SER A 16 10.23 17.26 1.78
CA SER A 16 10.58 16.87 3.16
C SER A 16 9.78 15.65 3.64
N LYS A 17 8.48 15.59 3.33
CA LYS A 17 7.58 14.51 3.78
C LYS A 17 7.97 13.13 3.22
N LEU A 18 8.37 13.01 1.95
CA LEU A 18 8.76 11.70 1.38
C LEU A 18 10.16 11.22 1.83
N ASN A 19 11.08 12.15 2.15
CA ASN A 19 12.40 11.77 2.67
C ASN A 19 12.31 11.25 4.12
N LYS A 20 11.37 11.80 4.91
CA LYS A 20 11.07 11.44 6.30
C LYS A 20 10.63 9.96 6.46
N TYR A 21 9.97 9.37 5.46
CA TYR A 21 9.46 7.98 5.55
C TYR A 21 10.47 6.87 5.27
N ILE A 22 11.66 7.17 4.70
CA ILE A 22 12.66 6.15 4.32
C ILE A 22 13.97 6.28 5.12
N LYS A 23 14.10 7.35 5.92
CA LYS A 23 15.12 7.48 6.96
C LYS A 23 14.36 7.73 8.27
N LEU A 24 14.07 6.65 9.00
CA LEU A 24 13.67 6.73 10.40
C LEU A 24 14.92 7.13 11.22
N GLU A 25 15.38 8.37 11.08
CA GLU A 25 16.58 8.88 11.75
C GLU A 25 16.25 9.68 13.02
N SER A 26 14.97 10.06 13.23
CA SER A 26 14.56 10.84 14.41
C SER A 26 13.48 10.14 15.27
N LYS A 27 13.49 10.41 16.58
CA LYS A 27 12.49 9.94 17.56
C LYS A 27 11.07 10.39 17.21
N GLU A 28 10.95 11.50 16.48
CA GLU A 28 9.69 12.10 16.03
C GLU A 28 9.06 11.30 14.86
N ASP A 29 9.87 10.71 13.98
CA ASP A 29 9.41 9.86 12.87
C ASP A 29 8.76 8.58 13.36
N PHE A 30 9.36 7.96 14.37
CA PHE A 30 8.80 6.77 15.03
C PHE A 30 7.48 7.08 15.72
N ARG A 31 7.38 8.22 16.42
CA ARG A 31 6.13 8.64 17.07
C ARG A 31 5.01 8.85 16.06
N ASN A 32 5.32 9.49 14.93
CA ASN A 32 4.38 9.70 13.83
C ASN A 32 3.95 8.39 13.17
N LEU A 33 4.88 7.46 12.93
CA LEU A 33 4.56 6.13 12.40
C LEU A 33 3.64 5.35 13.37
N PHE A 34 3.93 5.40 14.67
CA PHE A 34 3.13 4.74 15.69
C PHE A 34 1.71 5.31 15.77
N ALA A 35 1.56 6.64 15.68
CA ALA A 35 0.25 7.28 15.63
C ALA A 35 -0.57 6.80 14.42
N LYS A 36 0.05 6.70 13.25
CA LYS A 36 -0.59 6.16 12.04
C LYS A 36 -1.00 4.69 12.20
N MET A 37 -0.13 3.85 12.76
CA MET A 37 -0.47 2.45 13.02
C MET A 37 -1.61 2.31 14.02
N LYS A 38 -1.62 3.13 15.08
CA LYS A 38 -2.71 3.18 16.06
C LYS A 38 -4.03 3.60 15.41
N TRP A 39 -4.01 4.59 14.53
CA TRP A 39 -5.17 5.01 13.77
C TRP A 39 -5.69 3.87 12.88
N VAL A 40 -4.82 3.21 12.12
CA VAL A 40 -5.18 2.06 11.27
C VAL A 40 -5.80 0.93 12.11
N SER A 41 -5.20 0.60 13.25
CA SER A 41 -5.72 -0.41 14.18
C SER A 41 -7.11 -0.05 14.69
N SER A 42 -7.38 1.23 14.98
CA SER A 42 -8.70 1.70 15.43
C SER A 42 -9.79 1.48 14.39
N GLN A 43 -9.48 1.66 13.10
CA GLN A 43 -10.42 1.44 11.99
C GLN A 43 -10.66 -0.06 11.73
N CYS A 44 -9.69 -0.91 12.10
CA CYS A 44 -9.73 -2.36 11.82
C CYS A 44 -10.40 -3.20 12.90
N LYS A 45 -10.85 -2.61 14.02
CA LYS A 45 -11.59 -3.32 15.09
C LYS A 45 -12.67 -4.29 14.57
N PRO A 46 -13.51 -3.93 13.56
CA PRO A 46 -14.57 -4.81 13.06
C PRO A 46 -14.08 -6.05 12.29
N ILE A 47 -12.82 -6.07 11.88
CA ILE A 47 -12.22 -7.13 11.04
C ILE A 47 -11.09 -7.90 11.73
N VAL A 48 -10.76 -7.58 12.98
CA VAL A 48 -9.75 -8.29 13.79
C VAL A 48 -9.87 -9.82 13.73
N PRO A 49 -11.06 -10.46 13.86
CA PRO A 49 -11.14 -11.93 13.78
C PRO A 49 -10.75 -12.47 12.41
N PHE A 50 -11.06 -11.74 11.32
CA PHE A 50 -10.63 -12.12 9.97
C PHE A 50 -9.12 -11.97 9.80
N PHE A 51 -8.55 -10.87 10.29
CA PHE A 51 -7.10 -10.66 10.26
C PHE A 51 -6.33 -11.77 10.99
N ILE A 52 -6.75 -12.11 12.22
CA ILE A 52 -6.11 -13.16 13.02
C ILE A 52 -6.28 -14.53 12.35
N SER A 53 -7.49 -14.86 11.87
CA SER A 53 -7.72 -16.15 11.18
C SER A 53 -6.90 -16.28 9.89
N THR A 54 -6.75 -15.22 9.10
CA THR A 54 -5.87 -15.22 7.92
C THR A 54 -4.41 -15.48 8.30
N ILE A 55 -3.92 -14.87 9.39
CA ILE A 55 -2.55 -15.11 9.88
C ILE A 55 -2.37 -16.57 10.30
N ILE A 56 -3.32 -17.11 11.07
CA ILE A 56 -3.26 -18.49 11.56
C ILE A 56 -3.29 -19.47 10.38
N ILE A 57 -4.23 -19.30 9.45
CA ILE A 57 -4.36 -20.18 8.29
C ILE A 57 -3.11 -20.11 7.41
N ASN A 58 -2.61 -18.90 7.09
CA ASN A 58 -1.40 -18.76 6.28
C ASN A 58 -0.17 -19.35 6.97
N SER A 59 -0.05 -19.19 8.29
CA SER A 59 1.05 -19.78 9.07
C SER A 59 0.97 -21.31 9.10
N ALA A 60 -0.23 -21.88 9.25
CA ALA A 60 -0.45 -23.32 9.17
C ALA A 60 -0.11 -23.86 7.77
N LEU A 61 -0.56 -23.17 6.71
CA LEU A 61 -0.24 -23.52 5.32
C LEU A 61 1.26 -23.43 5.04
N SER A 62 1.96 -22.47 5.63
CA SER A 62 3.42 -22.36 5.56
C SER A 62 4.10 -23.57 6.20
N LEU A 63 3.69 -23.97 7.41
CA LEU A 63 4.24 -25.15 8.09
C LEU A 63 3.98 -26.43 7.30
N ILE A 64 2.77 -26.60 6.76
CA ILE A 64 2.43 -27.71 5.84
C ILE A 64 3.35 -27.68 4.61
N GLY A 65 3.61 -26.50 4.05
CA GLY A 65 4.53 -26.30 2.93
C GLY A 65 5.97 -26.74 3.24
N VAL A 66 6.46 -26.51 4.46
CA VAL A 66 7.78 -27.02 4.90
C VAL A 66 7.74 -28.54 5.08
N ASN A 67 6.65 -29.07 5.64
CA ASN A 67 6.44 -30.50 5.82
C ASN A 67 6.40 -31.29 4.50
N ASN A 68 6.01 -30.65 3.38
CA ASN A 68 6.08 -31.27 2.06
C ASN A 68 7.50 -31.75 1.70
N ALA A 69 8.56 -31.09 2.20
CA ALA A 69 9.92 -31.57 2.00
C ALA A 69 10.18 -32.89 2.71
N ILE A 70 9.66 -33.05 3.93
CA ILE A 70 9.78 -34.29 4.71
C ILE A 70 8.97 -35.41 4.06
N ILE A 71 7.75 -35.12 3.62
CA ILE A 71 6.90 -36.07 2.90
C ILE A 71 7.58 -36.51 1.59
N SER A 72 8.15 -35.56 0.84
CA SER A 72 8.91 -35.86 -0.38
C SER A 72 10.11 -36.76 -0.10
N LYS A 73 10.86 -36.50 0.97
CA LYS A 73 11.94 -37.40 1.42
C LYS A 73 11.43 -38.82 1.64
N SER A 74 10.41 -38.97 2.49
CA SER A 74 9.89 -40.28 2.87
C SER A 74 9.32 -41.04 1.68
N LEU A 75 8.68 -40.33 0.74
CA LEU A 75 8.09 -40.91 -0.47
C LEU A 75 9.17 -41.37 -1.47
N ILE A 76 10.33 -40.71 -1.52
CA ILE A 76 11.44 -41.08 -2.38
C ILE A 76 12.29 -42.20 -1.77
N ASP A 77 12.44 -42.22 -0.45
CA ASP A 77 13.20 -43.26 0.25
C ASP A 77 12.42 -44.58 0.42
N ALA A 78 11.08 -44.53 0.52
CA ALA A 78 10.23 -45.70 0.73
C ALA A 78 10.31 -46.77 -0.39
N PRO A 79 10.30 -46.44 -1.70
CA PRO A 79 10.45 -47.43 -2.78
C PRO A 79 11.78 -48.17 -2.72
N ILE A 80 12.86 -47.48 -2.30
CA ILE A 80 14.21 -48.04 -2.19
C ILE A 80 14.27 -49.10 -1.08
N SER A 81 13.42 -48.98 -0.05
CA SER A 81 13.29 -49.96 1.03
C SER A 81 12.41 -51.18 0.68
N GLY A 82 11.82 -51.23 -0.51
CA GLY A 82 11.01 -52.36 -1.00
C GLY A 82 9.60 -52.50 -0.42
N LYS A 83 9.15 -51.58 0.46
CA LYS A 83 7.84 -51.64 1.12
C LYS A 83 6.78 -50.80 0.38
N THR A 84 6.11 -51.39 -0.60
CA THR A 84 5.04 -50.74 -1.40
C THR A 84 3.92 -50.13 -0.55
N SER A 85 3.55 -50.76 0.57
CA SER A 85 2.54 -50.22 1.50
C SER A 85 2.91 -48.84 2.06
N THR A 86 4.19 -48.61 2.40
CA THR A 86 4.65 -47.30 2.92
C THR A 86 4.63 -46.21 1.85
N VAL A 87 4.90 -46.56 0.59
CA VAL A 87 4.82 -45.64 -0.55
C VAL A 87 3.37 -45.16 -0.74
N ILE A 88 2.42 -46.09 -0.72
CA ILE A 88 0.98 -45.78 -0.85
C ILE A 88 0.52 -44.88 0.30
N GLN A 89 0.96 -45.13 1.54
CA GLN A 89 0.63 -44.28 2.69
C GLN A 89 1.12 -42.83 2.49
N TRP A 90 2.38 -42.64 2.08
CA TRP A 90 2.91 -41.28 1.85
C TRP A 90 2.28 -40.59 0.64
N LEU A 91 1.91 -41.34 -0.41
CA LEU A 91 1.14 -40.82 -1.54
C LEU A 91 -0.24 -40.32 -1.10
N ILE A 92 -0.94 -41.09 -0.27
CA ILE A 92 -2.24 -40.69 0.29
C ILE A 92 -2.07 -39.42 1.13
N VAL A 93 -1.09 -39.36 2.03
CA VAL A 93 -0.82 -38.18 2.85
C VAL A 93 -0.53 -36.94 1.98
N MET A 94 0.31 -37.08 0.95
CA MET A 94 0.62 -36.00 0.01
C MET A 94 -0.64 -35.53 -0.75
N ALA A 95 -1.43 -36.48 -1.26
CA ALA A 95 -2.68 -36.17 -1.95
C ALA A 95 -3.67 -35.45 -1.02
N THR A 96 -3.88 -35.93 0.20
CA THR A 96 -4.76 -35.31 1.19
C THR A 96 -4.34 -33.88 1.50
N ILE A 97 -3.04 -33.62 1.65
CA ILE A 97 -2.52 -32.27 1.88
C ILE A 97 -2.75 -31.38 0.64
N MET A 98 -2.48 -31.88 -0.57
CA MET A 98 -2.68 -31.11 -1.79
C MET A 98 -4.16 -30.75 -2.02
N PHE A 99 -5.06 -31.72 -1.89
CA PHE A 99 -6.49 -31.48 -1.97
C PHE A 99 -6.98 -30.57 -0.84
N GLY A 100 -6.50 -30.77 0.39
CA GLY A 100 -6.82 -29.90 1.52
C GLY A 100 -6.43 -28.44 1.27
N ARG A 101 -5.23 -28.18 0.74
CA ARG A 101 -4.80 -26.83 0.36
C ARG A 101 -5.67 -26.23 -0.75
N MET A 102 -6.07 -27.04 -1.74
CA MET A 102 -6.95 -26.61 -2.82
C MET A 102 -8.33 -26.18 -2.29
N LEU A 103 -8.86 -26.87 -1.26
CA LEU A 103 -10.14 -26.51 -0.64
C LEU A 103 -10.03 -25.28 0.30
N ILE A 104 -8.92 -25.12 1.00
CA ILE A 104 -8.69 -23.99 1.92
C ILE A 104 -8.49 -22.66 1.17
N SER A 105 -7.84 -22.70 0.00
CA SER A 105 -7.51 -21.48 -0.76
C SER A 105 -8.74 -20.60 -1.09
N PRO A 106 -9.82 -21.13 -1.71
CA PRO A 106 -11.05 -20.35 -1.93
C PRO A 106 -11.68 -19.80 -0.66
N ILE A 107 -11.65 -20.57 0.44
CA ILE A 107 -12.19 -20.14 1.74
C ILE A 107 -11.44 -18.90 2.23
N THR A 108 -10.10 -18.94 2.22
CA THR A 108 -9.28 -17.79 2.62
C THR A 108 -9.48 -16.57 1.72
N SER A 109 -9.66 -16.78 0.41
CA SER A 109 -9.95 -15.72 -0.55
C SER A 109 -11.31 -15.07 -0.28
N PHE A 110 -12.34 -15.87 -0.02
CA PHE A 110 -13.67 -15.36 0.32
C PHE A 110 -13.69 -14.62 1.65
N MET A 111 -13.02 -15.15 2.67
CA MET A 111 -12.85 -14.49 3.97
C MET A 111 -12.14 -13.14 3.83
N SER A 112 -11.04 -13.11 3.06
CA SER A 112 -10.27 -11.89 2.80
C SER A 112 -11.09 -10.85 2.05
N THR A 113 -11.83 -11.25 1.01
CA THR A 113 -12.71 -10.36 0.24
C THR A 113 -13.83 -9.80 1.11
N ARG A 114 -14.48 -10.65 1.93
CA ARG A 114 -15.53 -10.22 2.85
C ARG A 114 -15.01 -9.23 3.90
N ALA A 115 -13.84 -9.50 4.48
CA ALA A 115 -13.20 -8.60 5.43
C ALA A 115 -12.81 -7.27 4.77
N SER A 116 -12.24 -7.31 3.57
CA SER A 116 -11.83 -6.14 2.81
C SER A 116 -13.01 -5.24 2.46
N THR A 117 -14.09 -5.81 1.93
CA THR A 117 -15.31 -5.06 1.61
C THR A 117 -15.96 -4.47 2.87
N ARG A 118 -15.95 -5.20 4.00
CA ARG A 118 -16.48 -4.70 5.27
C ARG A 118 -15.67 -3.51 5.81
N LEU A 119 -14.34 -3.60 5.75
CA LEU A 119 -13.45 -2.51 6.14
C LEU A 119 -13.65 -1.30 5.23
N ASN A 120 -13.62 -1.51 3.92
CA ASN A 120 -13.81 -0.45 2.92
C ASN A 120 -15.12 0.30 3.15
N ARG A 121 -16.23 -0.44 3.28
CA ARG A 121 -17.55 0.13 3.55
C ARG A 121 -17.56 0.95 4.85
N GLY A 122 -16.96 0.44 5.92
CA GLY A 122 -16.92 1.11 7.22
C GLY A 122 -16.14 2.43 7.16
N MET A 123 -14.93 2.40 6.59
CA MET A 123 -14.08 3.58 6.46
C MET A 123 -14.70 4.62 5.51
N GLN A 124 -15.20 4.19 4.36
CA GLN A 124 -15.84 5.08 3.38
C GLN A 124 -17.09 5.75 3.96
N SER A 125 -17.95 4.99 4.64
CA SER A 125 -19.14 5.55 5.29
C SER A 125 -18.78 6.56 6.39
N LYS A 126 -17.77 6.26 7.21
CA LYS A 126 -17.30 7.17 8.28
C LYS A 126 -16.72 8.46 7.70
N LEU A 127 -15.85 8.35 6.68
CA LEU A 127 -15.23 9.50 6.03
C LEU A 127 -16.24 10.36 5.29
N TYR A 128 -17.18 9.72 4.58
CA TYR A 128 -18.27 10.42 3.91
C TYR A 128 -19.13 11.18 4.92
N LYS A 129 -19.54 10.52 6.01
CA LYS A 129 -20.27 11.17 7.10
C LYS A 129 -19.49 12.37 7.65
N HIS A 130 -18.21 12.18 7.99
CA HIS A 130 -17.39 13.26 8.53
C HIS A 130 -17.34 14.47 7.58
N LEU A 131 -17.14 14.24 6.28
CA LEU A 131 -17.12 15.30 5.26
C LEU A 131 -18.48 16.01 5.11
N THR A 132 -19.60 15.30 5.23
CA THR A 132 -20.93 15.92 5.14
C THR A 132 -21.24 16.83 6.33
N TYR A 133 -20.69 16.54 7.50
CA TYR A 133 -20.86 17.36 8.71
C TYR A 133 -19.66 18.30 8.97
N SER A 134 -18.72 18.41 8.03
CA SER A 134 -17.53 19.25 8.16
C SER A 134 -17.85 20.72 7.83
N GLU A 135 -17.15 21.64 8.49
CA GLU A 135 -17.23 23.06 8.17
C GLU A 135 -16.89 23.34 6.71
N TRP A 136 -17.82 23.97 5.99
CA TRP A 136 -17.66 24.25 4.57
C TRP A 136 -16.37 25.02 4.24
N ILE A 137 -15.98 26.00 5.06
CA ILE A 137 -14.76 26.81 4.85
C ILE A 137 -13.50 25.93 4.97
N ALA A 138 -13.45 25.03 5.95
CA ALA A 138 -12.32 24.12 6.13
C ALA A 138 -12.26 23.10 4.97
N GLN A 139 -13.40 22.56 4.56
CA GLN A 139 -13.52 21.62 3.46
C GLN A 139 -13.17 22.23 2.09
N SER A 140 -13.56 23.47 1.83
CA SER A 140 -13.33 24.17 0.55
C SER A 140 -11.86 24.35 0.19
N LYS A 141 -10.95 24.19 1.16
CA LYS A 141 -9.49 24.15 0.94
C LYS A 141 -9.05 22.93 0.14
N PHE A 142 -9.86 21.87 0.07
CA PHE A 142 -9.58 20.66 -0.68
C PHE A 142 -10.33 20.66 -2.02
N HIS A 143 -9.63 20.34 -3.12
CA HIS A 143 -10.28 20.12 -4.40
C HIS A 143 -11.22 18.91 -4.35
N SER A 144 -12.43 19.03 -4.92
CA SER A 144 -13.47 17.99 -4.90
C SER A 144 -12.98 16.64 -5.48
N VAL A 145 -12.16 16.69 -6.53
CA VAL A 145 -11.53 15.49 -7.13
C VAL A 145 -10.55 14.82 -6.16
N SER A 146 -9.82 15.61 -5.35
CA SER A 146 -8.93 15.06 -4.32
C SER A 146 -9.74 14.38 -3.22
N LEU A 147 -10.85 14.98 -2.77
CA LEU A 147 -11.73 14.35 -1.77
C LEU A 147 -12.33 13.04 -2.30
N LEU A 148 -12.84 13.04 -3.53
CA LEU A 148 -13.34 11.82 -4.20
C LEU A 148 -12.26 10.73 -4.27
N THR A 149 -11.05 11.09 -4.69
CA THR A 149 -9.93 10.15 -4.79
C THR A 149 -9.57 9.56 -3.43
N ARG A 150 -9.54 10.38 -2.37
CA ARG A 150 -9.22 9.92 -1.01
C ARG A 150 -10.28 8.94 -0.50
N ILE A 151 -11.57 9.22 -0.67
CA ILE A 151 -12.65 8.32 -0.24
C ILE A 151 -12.64 7.00 -1.02
N THR A 152 -12.45 7.07 -2.34
CA THR A 152 -12.61 5.89 -3.23
C THR A 152 -11.34 5.03 -3.31
N SER A 153 -10.17 5.66 -3.33
CA SER A 153 -8.91 4.98 -3.70
C SER A 153 -7.94 4.80 -2.54
N ASP A 154 -7.92 5.69 -1.53
CA ASP A 154 -6.94 5.57 -0.43
C ASP A 154 -7.31 4.52 0.62
N VAL A 155 -8.57 4.10 0.67
CA VAL A 155 -9.03 3.03 1.58
C VAL A 155 -8.50 1.66 1.13
N GLY A 156 -8.35 1.45 -0.19
CA GLY A 156 -7.91 0.18 -0.78
C GLY A 156 -6.51 -0.27 -0.32
N PRO A 157 -5.45 0.56 -0.40
CA PRO A 157 -4.12 0.23 0.09
C PRO A 157 -4.05 -0.17 1.57
N ILE A 158 -4.90 0.42 2.41
CA ILE A 158 -4.97 0.07 3.84
C ILE A 158 -5.53 -1.35 4.00
N SER A 159 -6.66 -1.61 3.34
CA SER A 159 -7.30 -2.93 3.36
C SER A 159 -6.40 -4.04 2.83
N SER A 160 -5.78 -3.83 1.65
CA SER A 160 -4.89 -4.82 1.03
C SER A 160 -3.63 -5.08 1.86
N THR A 161 -3.11 -4.05 2.53
CA THR A 161 -1.93 -4.20 3.40
C THR A 161 -2.26 -5.03 4.63
N ILE A 162 -3.39 -4.77 5.27
CA ILE A 162 -3.79 -5.43 6.51
C ILE A 162 -4.21 -6.87 6.26
N LEU A 163 -5.00 -7.13 5.22
CA LEU A 163 -5.55 -8.46 4.94
C LEU A 163 -4.67 -9.30 4.02
N GLY A 164 -3.71 -8.71 3.32
CA GLY A 164 -2.83 -9.39 2.38
C GLY A 164 -1.35 -9.28 2.75
N THR A 165 -0.80 -8.06 2.72
CA THR A 165 0.65 -7.83 2.87
C THR A 165 1.18 -8.28 4.23
N ILE A 166 0.55 -7.88 5.34
CA ILE A 166 1.02 -8.23 6.69
C ILE A 166 0.93 -9.74 6.95
N PRO A 167 -0.21 -10.43 6.69
CA PRO A 167 -0.28 -11.89 6.82
C PRO A 167 0.73 -12.62 5.93
N SER A 168 0.99 -12.10 4.73
CA SER A 168 2.01 -12.64 3.83
C SER A 168 3.42 -12.49 4.42
N ILE A 169 3.79 -11.32 4.98
CA ILE A 169 5.07 -11.13 5.66
C ILE A 169 5.24 -12.15 6.80
N ILE A 170 4.21 -12.34 7.62
CA ILE A 170 4.25 -13.31 8.72
C ILE A 170 4.43 -14.74 8.18
N SER A 171 3.67 -15.12 7.16
CA SER A 171 3.79 -16.42 6.48
C SER A 171 5.17 -16.65 5.87
N LEU A 172 5.77 -15.63 5.24
CA LEU A 172 7.14 -15.69 4.72
C LEU A 172 8.16 -15.90 5.85
N LEU A 173 8.02 -15.20 6.98
CA LEU A 173 8.89 -15.37 8.14
C LEU A 173 8.74 -16.76 8.77
N VAL A 174 7.51 -17.26 8.93
CA VAL A 174 7.24 -18.62 9.42
C VAL A 174 7.87 -19.65 8.49
N THR A 175 7.68 -19.51 7.18
CA THR A 175 8.26 -20.41 6.17
C THR A 175 9.79 -20.40 6.24
N PHE A 176 10.39 -19.22 6.34
CA PHE A 176 11.85 -19.06 6.45
C PHE A 176 12.39 -19.73 7.71
N ILE A 177 11.84 -19.40 8.88
CA ILE A 177 12.30 -19.92 10.18
C ILE A 177 12.09 -21.44 10.25
N ALA A 178 10.92 -21.93 9.86
CA ALA A 178 10.64 -23.36 9.84
C ALA A 178 11.55 -24.11 8.87
N SER A 179 11.69 -23.65 7.62
CA SER A 179 12.54 -24.31 6.63
C SER A 179 14.01 -24.31 7.03
N PHE A 180 14.50 -23.20 7.59
CA PHE A 180 15.88 -23.09 8.07
C PHE A 180 16.14 -24.02 9.25
N SER A 181 15.21 -24.10 10.21
CA SER A 181 15.31 -24.99 11.38
C SER A 181 15.29 -26.47 10.95
N THR A 182 14.40 -26.83 10.03
CA THR A 182 14.33 -28.18 9.45
C THR A 182 15.57 -28.52 8.63
N LEU A 183 16.14 -27.55 7.89
CA LEU A 183 17.36 -27.75 7.12
C LEU A 183 18.58 -27.99 8.02
N ILE A 184 18.71 -27.26 9.14
CA ILE A 184 19.77 -27.52 10.13
C ILE A 184 19.67 -28.94 10.66
N TYR A 185 18.45 -29.43 10.95
CA TYR A 185 18.25 -30.77 11.47
C TYR A 185 18.66 -31.87 10.46
N PHE A 186 18.31 -31.72 9.18
CA PHE A 186 18.62 -32.75 8.17
C PHE A 186 20.03 -32.65 7.59
N ALA A 187 20.58 -31.45 7.46
CA ALA A 187 21.84 -31.21 6.77
C ALA A 187 22.60 -30.00 7.35
N PRO A 188 23.23 -30.14 8.53
CA PRO A 188 23.94 -29.05 9.18
C PRO A 188 25.01 -28.39 8.28
N SER A 189 25.72 -29.19 7.49
CA SER A 189 26.72 -28.74 6.51
C SER A 189 26.13 -27.86 5.40
N VAL A 190 24.94 -28.18 4.90
CA VAL A 190 24.22 -27.37 3.90
C VAL A 190 23.65 -26.11 4.52
N ALA A 191 23.20 -26.20 5.77
CA ALA A 191 22.72 -25.03 6.51
C ALA A 191 23.80 -23.96 6.67
N ILE A 192 25.07 -24.35 6.88
CA ILE A 192 26.21 -23.40 6.90
C ILE A 192 26.34 -22.65 5.57
N VAL A 193 26.21 -23.34 4.44
CA VAL A 193 26.23 -22.71 3.11
C VAL A 193 25.08 -21.72 2.98
N ALA A 194 23.87 -22.09 3.42
CA ALA A 194 22.71 -21.19 3.42
C ALA A 194 22.92 -19.94 4.31
N VAL A 195 23.57 -20.10 5.47
CA VAL A 195 23.94 -18.99 6.38
C VAL A 195 24.97 -18.05 5.75
N ILE A 196 25.86 -18.54 4.88
CA ILE A 196 26.83 -17.69 4.17
C ILE A 196 26.19 -17.00 2.97
N VAL A 197 25.36 -17.71 2.20
CA VAL A 197 24.69 -17.19 1.01
C VAL A 197 23.63 -16.14 1.37
N GLY A 198 22.91 -16.32 2.48
CA GLY A 198 21.86 -15.38 2.93
C GLY A 198 22.35 -13.93 3.07
N PRO A 199 23.39 -13.63 3.87
CA PRO A 199 24.01 -12.32 3.98
C PRO A 199 24.49 -11.76 2.64
N ILE A 200 25.07 -12.59 1.76
CA ILE A 200 25.50 -12.15 0.43
C ILE A 200 24.29 -11.68 -0.39
N LEU A 201 23.19 -12.44 -0.41
CA LEU A 201 21.95 -12.04 -1.07
C LEU A 201 21.36 -10.76 -0.46
N LEU A 202 21.42 -10.59 0.87
CA LEU A 202 20.99 -9.37 1.55
C LEU A 202 21.87 -8.16 1.21
N LEU A 203 23.18 -8.35 1.10
CA LEU A 203 24.13 -7.28 0.72
C LEU A 203 23.92 -6.85 -0.73
N ILE A 204 23.73 -7.80 -1.66
CA ILE A 204 23.36 -7.53 -3.05
C ILE A 204 22.04 -6.76 -3.09
N SER A 205 21.01 -7.26 -2.39
CA SER A 205 19.71 -6.59 -2.27
C SER A 205 19.84 -5.14 -1.77
N ARG A 206 20.65 -4.92 -0.73
CA ARG A 206 20.88 -3.60 -0.14
C ARG A 206 21.66 -2.66 -1.08
N ALA A 207 22.66 -3.18 -1.78
CA ALA A 207 23.46 -2.40 -2.73
C ALA A 207 22.59 -1.89 -3.89
N PHE A 208 21.71 -2.75 -4.42
CA PHE A 208 20.75 -2.39 -5.47
C PHE A 208 19.54 -1.63 -4.95
N GLY A 209 19.16 -1.78 -3.66
CA GLY A 209 18.03 -1.08 -3.04
C GLY A 209 18.29 0.38 -2.65
N ARG A 210 19.55 0.82 -2.51
CA ARG A 210 19.89 2.22 -2.18
C ARG A 210 19.79 3.21 -3.36
N LYS A 211 20.17 2.78 -4.56
CA LYS A 211 20.10 3.59 -5.80
C LYS A 211 18.67 3.97 -6.27
N PRO A 212 17.62 3.13 -6.13
CA PRO A 212 16.31 3.41 -6.70
C PRO A 212 15.51 4.47 -5.94
N LYS A 213 15.85 4.88 -4.71
CA LYS A 213 15.07 5.89 -3.97
C LYS A 213 14.94 7.21 -4.74
N LYS A 214 16.06 7.73 -5.28
CA LYS A 214 16.05 8.97 -6.08
C LYS A 214 15.30 8.78 -7.39
N LEU A 215 15.49 7.63 -8.04
CA LEU A 215 14.84 7.31 -9.31
C LEU A 215 13.32 7.14 -9.17
N TYR A 216 12.85 6.47 -8.11
CA TYR A 216 11.42 6.37 -7.79
C TYR A 216 10.78 7.74 -7.58
N LYS A 217 11.48 8.65 -6.92
CA LYS A 217 11.01 10.04 -6.75
C LYS A 217 10.91 10.75 -8.11
N GLU A 218 11.92 10.65 -8.95
CA GLU A 218 11.90 11.23 -10.31
C GLU A 218 10.75 10.64 -11.15
N ILE A 219 10.53 9.33 -11.09
CA ILE A 219 9.42 8.65 -11.77
C ILE A 219 8.08 9.18 -11.27
N GLN A 220 7.91 9.32 -9.95
CA GLN A 220 6.66 9.80 -9.37
C GLN A 220 6.38 11.27 -9.71
N GLU A 221 7.41 12.12 -9.72
CA GLU A 221 7.29 13.52 -10.14
C GLU A 221 6.86 13.64 -11.60
N GLU A 222 7.45 12.85 -12.50
CA GLU A 222 7.06 12.85 -13.92
C GLU A 222 5.67 12.21 -14.14
N ASP A 223 5.27 11.21 -13.35
CA ASP A 223 3.90 10.64 -13.43
C ASP A 223 2.84 11.66 -12.98
N ILE A 224 3.11 12.45 -11.95
CA ILE A 224 2.25 13.55 -11.52
C ILE A 224 2.12 14.59 -12.63
N LYS A 225 3.23 15.04 -13.22
CA LYS A 225 3.19 16.00 -14.34
C LYS A 225 2.39 15.47 -15.52
N TYR A 226 2.59 14.19 -15.87
CA TYR A 226 1.83 13.53 -16.93
C TYR A 226 0.32 13.53 -16.63
N ARG A 227 -0.08 13.10 -15.42
CA ARG A 227 -1.50 13.06 -15.01
C ARG A 227 -2.12 14.45 -14.96
N SER A 228 -1.44 15.43 -14.39
CA SER A 228 -1.90 16.82 -14.31
C SER A 228 -2.06 17.41 -15.72
N PHE A 229 -1.09 17.22 -16.61
CA PHE A 229 -1.18 17.69 -17.98
C PHE A 229 -2.38 17.09 -18.72
N ILE A 230 -2.59 15.77 -18.63
CA ILE A 230 -3.75 15.10 -19.24
C ILE A 230 -5.06 15.64 -18.64
N GLN A 231 -5.13 15.76 -17.32
CA GLN A 231 -6.33 16.25 -16.63
C GLN A 231 -6.68 17.68 -17.06
N GLU A 232 -5.73 18.61 -17.05
CA GLU A 232 -5.94 20.00 -17.49
C GLU A 232 -6.29 20.07 -18.97
N SER A 233 -5.63 19.29 -19.82
CA SER A 233 -5.88 19.27 -21.27
C SER A 233 -7.29 18.78 -21.60
N ILE A 234 -7.78 17.76 -20.88
CA ILE A 234 -9.14 17.23 -21.08
C ILE A 234 -10.19 18.18 -20.51
N GLN A 235 -9.98 18.71 -19.30
CA GLN A 235 -10.92 19.66 -18.69
C GLN A 235 -11.06 20.94 -19.52
N ASN A 236 -9.97 21.39 -20.14
CA ASN A 236 -9.93 22.61 -20.96
C ASN A 236 -9.84 22.30 -22.46
N LEU A 237 -10.36 21.15 -22.91
CA LEU A 237 -10.22 20.72 -24.30
C LEU A 237 -10.82 21.73 -25.28
N MET A 238 -11.92 22.39 -24.91
CA MET A 238 -12.49 23.46 -25.73
C MET A 238 -11.50 24.61 -25.93
N ILE A 239 -10.77 25.03 -24.90
CA ILE A 239 -9.74 26.09 -25.03
C ILE A 239 -8.66 25.64 -26.03
N VAL A 240 -8.18 24.39 -25.91
CA VAL A 240 -7.18 23.85 -26.84
C VAL A 240 -7.68 23.89 -28.29
N LYS A 241 -8.95 23.55 -28.52
CA LYS A 241 -9.59 23.56 -29.84
C LYS A 241 -9.83 24.98 -30.37
N THR A 242 -10.34 25.89 -29.54
CA THR A 242 -10.60 27.28 -29.94
C THR A 242 -9.33 28.00 -30.36
N PHE A 243 -8.19 27.71 -29.72
CA PHE A 243 -6.89 28.29 -30.07
C PHE A 243 -6.09 27.45 -31.09
N CYS A 244 -6.66 26.39 -31.66
CA CYS A 244 -5.99 25.49 -32.63
C CYS A 244 -4.62 24.97 -32.13
N MET A 245 -4.50 24.67 -30.83
CA MET A 245 -3.26 24.27 -30.17
C MET A 245 -3.10 22.75 -30.03
N GLU A 246 -3.76 21.94 -30.85
CA GLU A 246 -3.72 20.48 -30.73
C GLU A 246 -2.31 19.94 -30.94
N LYS A 247 -1.62 20.38 -32.00
CA LYS A 247 -0.25 19.93 -32.30
C LYS A 247 0.71 20.27 -31.17
N PHE A 248 0.62 21.50 -30.65
CA PHE A 248 1.44 21.94 -29.51
C PHE A 248 1.21 21.07 -28.26
N ASN A 249 -0.05 20.74 -27.94
CA ASN A 249 -0.35 19.89 -26.79
C ASN A 249 0.13 18.45 -26.99
N VAL A 250 0.02 17.91 -28.20
CA VAL A 250 0.55 16.58 -28.55
C VAL A 250 2.09 16.56 -28.43
N ASP A 251 2.78 17.57 -28.95
CA ASP A 251 4.24 17.68 -28.85
C ASP A 251 4.71 17.80 -27.38
N LYS A 252 3.99 18.59 -26.58
CA LYS A 252 4.25 18.72 -25.13
C LYS A 252 4.01 17.40 -24.39
N LEU A 253 2.97 16.64 -24.76
CA LEU A 253 2.72 15.30 -24.23
C LEU A 253 3.87 14.35 -24.54
N HIS A 254 4.34 14.35 -25.80
CA HIS A 254 5.47 13.51 -26.22
C HIS A 254 6.74 13.81 -25.43
N LEU A 255 7.02 15.08 -25.12
CA LEU A 255 8.18 15.47 -24.32
C LEU A 255 8.09 14.92 -22.89
N ILE A 256 6.92 15.02 -22.25
CA ILE A 256 6.69 14.46 -20.90
C ILE A 256 6.80 12.93 -20.94
N GLN A 257 6.19 12.29 -21.95
CA GLN A 257 6.23 10.84 -22.12
C GLN A 257 7.64 10.32 -22.39
N LYS A 258 8.45 11.02 -23.18
CA LYS A 258 9.84 10.66 -23.45
C LYS A 258 10.67 10.60 -22.17
N LYS A 259 10.56 11.62 -21.32
CA LYS A 259 11.27 11.64 -20.03
C LYS A 259 10.78 10.53 -19.10
N LYS A 260 9.46 10.28 -19.07
CA LYS A 260 8.88 9.15 -18.32
C LYS A 260 9.40 7.80 -18.82
N TYR A 261 9.51 7.63 -20.13
CA TYR A 261 10.09 6.44 -20.77
C TYR A 261 11.55 6.24 -20.39
N GLU A 262 12.39 7.27 -20.46
CA GLU A 262 13.81 7.20 -20.08
C GLU A 262 14.00 6.79 -18.61
N LEU A 263 13.19 7.37 -17.71
CA LEU A 263 13.20 7.00 -16.29
C LEU A 263 12.71 5.57 -16.06
N ALA A 264 11.66 5.15 -16.75
CA ALA A 264 11.15 3.78 -16.69
C ALA A 264 12.20 2.78 -17.17
N MET A 265 12.87 3.04 -18.30
CA MET A 265 13.94 2.20 -18.83
C MET A 265 15.15 2.14 -17.89
N ARG A 266 15.53 3.25 -17.27
CA ARG A 266 16.59 3.28 -16.25
C ARG A 266 16.21 2.43 -15.03
N ASN A 267 14.95 2.48 -14.61
CA ASN A 267 14.45 1.66 -13.51
C ASN A 267 14.45 0.18 -13.88
N THR A 268 13.94 -0.16 -15.06
CA THR A 268 13.98 -1.53 -15.59
C THR A 268 15.40 -2.05 -15.67
N LYS A 269 16.36 -1.27 -16.17
CA LYS A 269 17.78 -1.66 -16.22
C LYS A 269 18.33 -1.98 -14.83
N LEU A 270 18.02 -1.17 -13.81
CA LEU A 270 18.43 -1.43 -12.43
C LEU A 270 17.75 -2.68 -11.86
N SER A 271 16.44 -2.86 -12.09
CA SER A 271 15.69 -4.03 -11.65
C SER A 271 16.19 -5.31 -12.29
N VAL A 272 16.49 -5.30 -13.61
CA VAL A 272 17.06 -6.43 -14.34
C VAL A 272 18.45 -6.77 -13.79
N LEU A 273 19.34 -5.79 -13.64
CA LEU A 273 20.68 -6.03 -13.06
C LEU A 273 20.61 -6.59 -11.64
N SER A 274 19.69 -6.07 -10.81
CA SER A 274 19.44 -6.58 -9.46
C SER A 274 18.93 -8.02 -9.49
N GLY A 275 17.93 -8.31 -10.33
CA GLY A 275 17.34 -9.63 -10.48
C GLY A 275 18.35 -10.66 -11.02
N MET A 276 19.16 -10.29 -12.02
CA MET A 276 20.24 -11.11 -12.55
C MET A 276 21.29 -11.40 -11.48
N SER A 277 21.71 -10.41 -10.69
CA SER A 277 22.71 -10.60 -9.63
C SER A 277 22.19 -11.54 -8.53
N MET A 278 20.93 -11.36 -8.10
CA MET A 278 20.27 -12.25 -7.14
C MET A 278 20.10 -13.67 -7.69
N GLY A 279 19.63 -13.79 -8.93
CA GLY A 279 19.43 -15.05 -9.62
C GLY A 279 20.74 -15.82 -9.76
N PHE A 280 21.81 -15.16 -10.24
CA PHE A 280 23.13 -15.77 -10.39
C PHE A 280 23.69 -16.30 -9.08
N CYS A 281 23.64 -15.49 -8.01
CA CYS A 281 24.08 -15.92 -6.67
C CYS A 281 23.26 -17.12 -6.17
N SER A 282 21.95 -17.09 -6.40
CA SER A 282 21.05 -18.16 -5.99
C SER A 282 21.25 -19.45 -6.77
N THR A 283 21.51 -19.36 -8.09
CA THR A 283 21.84 -20.51 -8.96
C THR A 283 23.17 -21.13 -8.57
N ILE A 284 24.20 -20.33 -8.27
CA ILE A 284 25.50 -20.84 -7.78
C ILE A 284 25.32 -21.58 -6.46
N ALA A 285 24.57 -21.00 -5.53
CA ALA A 285 24.31 -21.63 -4.25
C ALA A 285 23.50 -22.92 -4.41
N TYR A 286 22.45 -22.93 -5.23
CA TYR A 286 21.70 -24.13 -5.58
C TYR A 286 22.62 -25.20 -6.18
N PHE A 287 23.45 -24.84 -7.16
CA PHE A 287 24.38 -25.75 -7.81
C PHE A 287 25.41 -26.31 -6.82
N SER A 288 25.90 -25.49 -5.89
CA SER A 288 26.83 -25.92 -4.85
C SER A 288 26.19 -26.94 -3.91
N ILE A 289 24.94 -26.71 -3.49
CA ILE A 289 24.16 -27.63 -2.66
C ILE A 289 23.86 -28.93 -3.42
N PHE A 290 23.53 -28.81 -4.71
CA PHE A 290 23.31 -29.94 -5.60
C PHE A 290 24.57 -30.82 -5.71
N CYS A 291 25.72 -30.23 -6.05
CA CYS A 291 26.99 -30.95 -6.14
C CYS A 291 27.37 -31.61 -4.81
N TRP A 292 27.22 -30.90 -3.70
CA TRP A 292 27.51 -31.43 -2.37
C TRP A 292 26.62 -32.64 -2.03
N GLY A 293 25.33 -32.53 -2.30
CA GLY A 293 24.37 -33.61 -2.06
C GLY A 293 24.59 -34.82 -2.96
N ALA A 294 24.88 -34.60 -4.25
CA ALA A 294 25.20 -35.66 -5.20
C ALA A 294 26.47 -36.44 -4.79
N LEU A 295 27.52 -35.75 -4.35
CA LEU A 295 28.75 -36.37 -3.86
C LEU A 295 28.55 -37.17 -2.56
N ASN A 296 27.63 -36.75 -1.70
CA ASN A 296 27.32 -37.50 -0.48
C ASN A 296 26.51 -38.76 -0.76
N ILE A 297 25.55 -38.69 -1.70
CA ILE A 297 24.83 -39.88 -2.15
C ILE A 297 25.81 -40.86 -2.79
N SER A 298 26.74 -40.39 -3.64
CA SER A 298 27.72 -41.29 -4.29
C SER A 298 28.67 -41.96 -3.28
N LYS A 299 28.90 -41.35 -2.12
CA LYS A 299 29.69 -41.92 -1.02
C LYS A 299 28.87 -42.77 -0.04
N GLY A 300 27.56 -42.91 -0.26
CA GLY A 300 26.66 -43.65 0.63
C GLY A 300 26.39 -42.94 1.97
N LEU A 301 26.70 -41.65 2.09
CA LEU A 301 26.54 -40.86 3.33
C LEU A 301 25.13 -40.26 3.50
N GLY A 302 24.25 -40.44 2.52
CA GLY A 302 22.88 -39.89 2.54
C GLY A 302 21.94 -40.59 1.56
N THR A 303 20.65 -40.30 1.68
CA THR A 303 19.59 -40.89 0.83
C THR A 303 19.12 -39.92 -0.25
N TYR A 304 18.55 -40.45 -1.34
CA TYR A 304 17.95 -39.64 -2.41
C TYR A 304 16.81 -38.74 -1.89
N GLY A 305 16.04 -39.22 -0.92
CA GLY A 305 15.00 -38.44 -0.26
C GLY A 305 15.57 -37.28 0.55
N THR A 306 16.62 -37.50 1.35
CA THR A 306 17.28 -36.40 2.09
C THR A 306 17.81 -35.33 1.16
N PHE A 307 18.45 -35.71 0.05
CA PHE A 307 18.92 -34.78 -0.96
C PHE A 307 17.78 -33.95 -1.57
N THR A 308 16.68 -34.60 -1.94
CA THR A 308 15.51 -33.91 -2.50
C THR A 308 14.90 -32.92 -1.50
N ALA A 309 14.77 -33.33 -0.24
CA ALA A 309 14.28 -32.45 0.82
C ALA A 309 15.21 -31.25 1.07
N MET A 310 16.54 -31.46 1.05
CA MET A 310 17.50 -30.36 1.21
C MET A 310 17.33 -29.28 0.12
N ILE A 311 17.19 -29.70 -1.14
CA ILE A 311 16.99 -28.80 -2.27
C ILE A 311 15.67 -28.01 -2.11
N GLN A 312 14.59 -28.70 -1.74
CA GLN A 312 13.28 -28.05 -1.53
C GLN A 312 13.31 -27.06 -0.35
N LEU A 313 13.91 -27.45 0.78
CA LEU A 313 14.06 -26.58 1.95
C LEU A 313 14.92 -25.35 1.63
N TYR A 314 15.99 -25.51 0.85
CA TYR A 314 16.80 -24.38 0.40
C TYR A 314 15.98 -23.39 -0.45
N SER A 315 15.16 -23.89 -1.38
CA SER A 315 14.24 -23.04 -2.16
C SER A 315 13.24 -22.29 -1.26
N ASN A 316 12.74 -22.95 -0.21
CA ASN A 316 11.82 -22.34 0.76
C ASN A 316 12.49 -21.27 1.65
N ILE A 317 13.82 -21.28 1.76
CA ILE A 317 14.60 -20.23 2.45
C ILE A 317 14.84 -19.03 1.52
N GLN A 318 15.13 -19.28 0.24
CA GLN A 318 15.39 -18.23 -0.74
C GLN A 318 14.14 -17.41 -1.08
N GLY A 319 12.98 -18.07 -1.23
CA GLY A 319 11.71 -17.42 -1.61
C GLY A 319 11.32 -16.24 -0.72
N PRO A 320 11.29 -16.38 0.62
CA PRO A 320 11.00 -15.31 1.58
C PRO A 320 11.90 -14.07 1.46
N ILE A 321 13.19 -14.24 1.17
CA ILE A 321 14.12 -13.12 1.03
C ILE A 321 13.69 -12.20 -0.13
N SER A 322 13.34 -12.80 -1.27
CA SER A 322 12.84 -12.08 -2.44
C SER A 322 11.42 -11.56 -2.22
N GLY A 323 10.56 -12.34 -1.56
CA GLY A 323 9.17 -11.98 -1.27
C GLY A 323 9.05 -10.74 -0.39
N LEU A 324 9.89 -10.61 0.65
CA LEU A 324 9.90 -9.46 1.55
C LEU A 324 10.27 -8.15 0.83
N ALA A 325 11.16 -8.19 -0.16
CA ALA A 325 11.51 -6.99 -0.94
C ALA A 325 10.29 -6.43 -1.68
N ASN A 326 9.40 -7.30 -2.15
CA ASN A 326 8.20 -6.91 -2.92
C ASN A 326 7.07 -6.34 -2.06
N THR A 327 7.12 -6.48 -0.72
CA THR A 327 6.08 -5.96 0.18
C THR A 327 6.29 -4.51 0.59
N PHE A 328 7.52 -3.98 0.47
CA PHE A 328 7.86 -2.60 0.85
C PHE A 328 6.99 -1.52 0.17
N PRO A 329 6.74 -1.56 -1.16
CA PRO A 329 5.90 -0.55 -1.81
C PRO A 329 4.48 -0.51 -1.24
N ALA A 330 3.90 -1.67 -0.90
CA ALA A 330 2.56 -1.74 -0.32
C ALA A 330 2.50 -1.08 1.07
N LEU A 331 3.51 -1.33 1.92
CA LEU A 331 3.62 -0.70 3.23
C LEU A 331 3.74 0.83 3.14
N ILE A 332 4.56 1.33 2.21
CA ILE A 332 4.71 2.78 1.97
C ILE A 332 3.39 3.37 1.46
N GLY A 333 2.73 2.68 0.53
CA GLY A 333 1.41 3.06 0.01
C GLY A 333 0.37 3.18 1.12
N CYS A 334 0.32 2.20 2.01
CA CYS A 334 -0.54 2.21 3.19
C CYS A 334 -0.28 3.42 4.09
N ILE A 335 0.98 3.69 4.46
CA ILE A 335 1.36 4.82 5.32
C ILE A 335 0.96 6.17 4.71
N SER A 336 1.13 6.30 3.39
CA SER A 336 0.78 7.51 2.64
C SER A 336 -0.73 7.70 2.53
N ALA A 337 -1.48 6.62 2.30
CA ALA A 337 -2.94 6.63 2.31
C ALA A 337 -3.50 6.98 3.70
N THR A 338 -2.95 6.37 4.76
CA THR A 338 -3.32 6.69 6.15
C THR A 338 -3.17 8.18 6.45
N GLU A 339 -2.06 8.81 6.04
CA GLU A 339 -1.87 10.26 6.24
C GLU A 339 -2.96 11.09 5.57
N ARG A 340 -3.29 10.78 4.31
CA ARG A 340 -4.34 11.51 3.57
C ARG A 340 -5.74 11.32 4.16
N LEU A 341 -6.02 10.16 4.74
CA LEU A 341 -7.30 9.91 5.41
C LEU A 341 -7.37 10.57 6.79
N MET A 342 -6.27 10.59 7.54
CA MET A 342 -6.18 11.34 8.80
C MET A 342 -6.37 12.85 8.57
N GLU A 343 -5.76 13.41 7.52
CA GLU A 343 -5.98 14.82 7.11
C GLU A 343 -7.46 15.14 6.83
N ILE A 344 -8.28 14.16 6.43
CA ILE A 344 -9.73 14.36 6.27
C ILE A 344 -10.43 14.36 7.63
N GLU A 345 -10.07 13.44 8.53
CA GLU A 345 -10.68 13.37 9.87
C GLU A 345 -10.26 14.54 10.79
N GLU A 346 -9.23 15.31 10.40
CA GLU A 346 -8.79 16.55 11.07
C GLU A 346 -9.62 17.78 10.69
N ILE A 347 -10.53 17.68 9.71
CA ILE A 347 -11.41 18.79 9.33
C ILE A 347 -12.40 19.04 10.48
N SER A 348 -12.54 20.30 10.88
CA SER A 348 -13.49 20.71 11.91
C SER A 348 -14.91 20.36 11.49
N LEU A 349 -15.69 19.82 12.42
CA LEU A 349 -17.13 19.59 12.23
C LEU A 349 -17.89 20.88 12.49
N GLU A 350 -18.97 21.11 11.75
CA GLU A 350 -19.89 22.21 12.04
C GLU A 350 -20.48 22.03 13.45
N ASP A 351 -20.56 23.14 14.19
CA ASP A 351 -21.17 23.13 15.52
C ASP A 351 -22.68 22.94 15.39
N VAL A 352 -23.16 21.74 15.72
CA VAL A 352 -24.59 21.38 15.68
C VAL A 352 -25.29 21.70 17.01
N ASN A 353 -24.84 22.74 17.73
CA ASN A 353 -25.61 23.33 18.82
C ASN A 353 -26.81 24.11 18.28
N VAL A 354 -27.72 23.39 17.62
CA VAL A 354 -29.01 23.92 17.20
C VAL A 354 -29.99 23.66 18.34
N PRO A 355 -30.56 24.69 18.98
CA PRO A 355 -31.71 24.47 19.86
C PRO A 355 -32.78 23.73 19.05
N SER A 356 -33.49 22.78 19.66
CA SER A 356 -34.57 22.04 18.99
C SER A 356 -35.67 23.01 18.54
N ILE A 357 -35.60 23.47 17.29
CA ILE A 357 -36.62 24.34 16.69
C ILE A 357 -37.76 23.44 16.22
N HIS A 358 -38.85 23.44 16.97
CA HIS A 358 -40.03 22.60 16.73
C HIS A 358 -41.16 23.28 15.94
N GLU A 359 -40.97 24.51 15.46
CA GLU A 359 -42.06 25.28 14.85
C GLU A 359 -41.96 25.36 13.32
N SER A 360 -43.09 25.09 12.67
CA SER A 360 -43.29 25.37 11.25
C SER A 360 -43.29 26.89 11.04
N PHE A 361 -42.28 27.41 10.31
CA PHE A 361 -42.21 28.81 9.91
C PHE A 361 -43.30 29.14 8.89
N LYS A 362 -44.53 29.41 9.35
CA LYS A 362 -45.66 29.80 8.46
C LYS A 362 -45.49 31.19 7.86
N SER A 363 -44.69 32.07 8.47
CA SER A 363 -44.43 33.43 8.00
C SER A 363 -43.05 33.89 8.44
N PRO A 364 -41.97 33.49 7.74
CA PRO A 364 -40.61 33.79 8.15
C PRO A 364 -40.32 35.29 8.01
N TYR A 365 -39.78 35.88 9.07
CA TYR A 365 -39.27 37.24 9.11
C TYR A 365 -37.75 37.19 9.27
N ILE A 366 -36.99 37.89 8.41
CA ILE A 366 -35.52 37.86 8.41
C ILE A 366 -35.01 39.19 8.93
N LYS A 367 -34.11 39.16 9.92
CA LYS A 367 -33.52 40.36 10.53
C LYS A 367 -32.00 40.26 10.61
N PHE A 368 -31.32 41.21 9.99
CA PHE A 368 -29.89 41.46 10.17
C PHE A 368 -29.75 42.63 11.13
N LYS A 369 -28.95 42.47 12.20
CA LYS A 369 -28.68 43.54 13.17
C LYS A 369 -27.18 43.64 13.41
N ASN A 370 -26.58 44.72 12.90
CA ASN A 370 -25.16 45.05 13.03
C ASN A 370 -24.24 43.90 12.63
N VAL A 371 -24.59 43.21 11.54
CA VAL A 371 -23.89 42.01 11.09
C VAL A 371 -22.60 42.40 10.39
N SER A 372 -21.48 41.84 10.85
CA SER A 372 -20.19 41.94 10.20
C SER A 372 -19.64 40.54 9.96
N PHE A 373 -19.03 40.30 8.79
CA PHE A 373 -18.53 38.98 8.42
C PHE A 373 -17.24 39.06 7.61
N SER A 374 -16.34 38.11 7.85
CA SER A 374 -15.08 37.95 7.13
C SER A 374 -14.74 36.47 6.96
N TYR A 375 -14.39 36.05 5.74
CA TYR A 375 -13.89 34.67 5.50
C TYR A 375 -12.48 34.43 6.06
N ARG A 376 -11.68 35.50 6.16
CA ARG A 376 -10.33 35.49 6.75
C ARG A 376 -10.19 36.68 7.66
N GLU A 377 -9.54 36.49 8.80
CA GLU A 377 -9.23 37.58 9.73
C GLU A 377 -8.55 38.75 9.00
N GLY A 378 -8.96 39.97 9.35
CA GLY A 378 -8.42 41.21 8.80
C GLY A 378 -9.04 41.67 7.47
N ASN A 379 -9.91 40.86 6.83
CA ASN A 379 -10.56 41.23 5.57
C ASN A 379 -12.10 41.13 5.69
N PRO A 380 -12.77 42.16 6.25
CA PRO A 380 -14.22 42.20 6.33
C PRO A 380 -14.85 42.23 4.93
N VAL A 381 -15.79 41.33 4.68
CA VAL A 381 -16.60 41.27 3.45
C VAL A 381 -17.89 42.06 3.63
N ILE A 382 -18.47 41.98 4.83
CA ILE A 382 -19.65 42.75 5.23
C ILE A 382 -19.32 43.44 6.55
N ASN A 383 -19.69 44.72 6.67
CA ASN A 383 -19.40 45.51 7.87
C ASN A 383 -20.67 46.24 8.35
N ASN A 384 -21.10 45.92 9.57
CA ASN A 384 -22.20 46.55 10.30
C ASN A 384 -23.53 46.69 9.52
N VAL A 385 -23.96 45.62 8.83
CA VAL A 385 -25.19 45.63 8.04
C VAL A 385 -26.42 45.37 8.90
N THR A 386 -27.44 46.22 8.75
CA THR A 386 -28.73 46.15 9.45
C THR A 386 -29.87 46.37 8.47
N PHE A 387 -30.75 45.38 8.33
CA PHE A 387 -31.98 45.48 7.55
C PHE A 387 -32.97 44.40 8.01
N ASN A 388 -34.23 44.56 7.61
CA ASN A 388 -35.31 43.62 7.89
C ASN A 388 -35.98 43.22 6.58
N ILE A 389 -36.47 41.98 6.48
CA ILE A 389 -37.28 41.47 5.36
C ILE A 389 -38.57 40.91 5.93
N ALA A 390 -39.71 41.49 5.54
CA ALA A 390 -41.03 41.07 5.94
C ALA A 390 -41.50 39.80 5.19
N PRO A 391 -42.48 39.04 5.74
CA PRO A 391 -43.01 37.87 5.05
C PRO A 391 -43.62 38.25 3.70
N GLY A 392 -43.20 37.55 2.63
CA GLY A 392 -43.65 37.82 1.26
C GLY A 392 -42.97 38.99 0.56
N GLU A 393 -42.05 39.70 1.22
CA GLU A 393 -41.29 40.79 0.63
C GLU A 393 -40.19 40.27 -0.31
N ILE A 394 -40.05 40.89 -1.49
CA ILE A 394 -38.99 40.58 -2.45
C ILE A 394 -37.92 41.68 -2.34
N VAL A 395 -36.70 41.30 -1.94
CA VAL A 395 -35.58 42.21 -1.77
C VAL A 395 -34.50 41.93 -2.81
N ALA A 396 -34.05 42.97 -3.50
CA ALA A 396 -32.95 42.89 -4.46
C ALA A 396 -31.64 43.39 -3.83
N LEU A 397 -30.60 42.55 -3.85
CA LEU A 397 -29.23 42.90 -3.45
C LEU A 397 -28.44 43.36 -4.69
N ILE A 398 -28.11 44.65 -4.77
CA ILE A 398 -27.48 45.27 -5.95
C ILE A 398 -26.13 45.90 -5.57
N GLY A 399 -25.13 45.78 -6.45
CA GLY A 399 -23.83 46.44 -6.29
C GLY A 399 -22.72 45.82 -7.16
N PRO A 400 -21.53 46.41 -7.22
CA PRO A 400 -20.39 45.90 -8.00
C PRO A 400 -19.83 44.58 -7.47
N SER A 401 -19.10 43.82 -8.29
CA SER A 401 -18.52 42.52 -7.87
C SER A 401 -17.56 42.67 -6.69
N GLY A 402 -17.66 41.79 -5.69
CA GLY A 402 -16.82 41.80 -4.49
C GLY A 402 -17.43 42.45 -3.24
N GLU A 403 -18.55 43.16 -3.38
CA GLU A 403 -19.25 43.85 -2.27
C GLU A 403 -20.09 42.93 -1.36
N GLY A 404 -19.77 41.63 -1.26
CA GLY A 404 -20.42 40.74 -0.28
C GLY A 404 -21.89 40.36 -0.56
N LYS A 405 -22.35 40.44 -1.81
CA LYS A 405 -23.71 39.99 -2.22
C LYS A 405 -23.88 38.46 -2.26
N THR A 406 -22.78 37.73 -2.34
CA THR A 406 -22.67 36.26 -2.47
C THR A 406 -21.82 35.74 -1.32
#